data_AF-G0PGC9-F1
#
_entry.id   AF-G0PGC9-F1
#
_cell.length_a   1.000
_cell.length_b   1.000
_cell.length_c   1.000
_cell.angle_alpha   90.00
_cell.angle_beta   90.00
_cell.angle_gamma   90.00
#
_symmetry.space_group_name_H-M   'P 1'
#
loop_
_entity.id
_entity.type
_entity.pdbx_description
1 polymer ?
#
loop_
_entity_poly.entity_id
_entity_poly.type
_entity_poly.pdbx_seq_one_letter_code
_entity_poly.pdbx_strand_id
1 'polypeptide(L)'
;MKTAMAYISSQTCVTFQESSTATNRLKFTNDGGCASYIGMNGGEQPLWFGDGCTIFGTAVHEIMHTLGIFHTHSRYDRDNFLIVNLTAVPENMLPNLDKETSSTTYNAVPFEYGSTMLYRYNTFGDGTLFPKQAKYEKTMGLRRASFYDMVTINSRYSCSCPNSLACKNGGYTNPANCSQCVCPEGFGGTLCTGSPNNNIQLTAENYWKGYWISFGYNNKVLTTNYYMAYLIVNAPADKTIEVRVTDMTDFTCAYGCNYNGVEMKVMGDPRVTNPVFCCKDDVGVLNTVYSSKQNPLPIVLHQRYGSSRVSINYRYVDTPLSSNRKTTNGYDNYQYYA
;
A
#
# COMPACT_ATOMS: atom_id res chain seq x y z
N MET A 1 6.04 -4.48 -16.82
CA MET A 1 6.39 -5.87 -16.40
C MET A 1 7.79 -6.02 -15.82
N LYS A 2 8.87 -5.85 -16.60
CA LYS A 2 10.25 -6.09 -16.09
C LYS A 2 10.57 -5.37 -14.77
N THR A 3 10.20 -4.09 -14.64
CA THR A 3 10.35 -3.32 -13.40
C THR A 3 9.59 -3.90 -12.21
N ALA A 4 8.37 -4.42 -12.42
CA ALA A 4 7.57 -5.03 -11.37
C ALA A 4 8.15 -6.39 -10.92
N MET A 5 8.60 -7.22 -11.87
CA MET A 5 9.32 -8.46 -11.59
C MET A 5 10.60 -8.18 -10.79
N ALA A 6 11.39 -7.18 -11.21
CA ALA A 6 12.61 -6.78 -10.51
C ALA A 6 12.30 -6.26 -9.08
N TYR A 7 11.21 -5.51 -8.90
CA TYR A 7 10.78 -5.04 -7.59
C TYR A 7 10.43 -6.21 -6.65
N ILE A 8 9.62 -7.18 -7.11
CA ILE A 8 9.29 -8.38 -6.31
C ILE A 8 10.57 -9.16 -5.98
N SER A 9 11.45 -9.41 -6.95
CA SER A 9 12.72 -10.10 -6.71
C SER A 9 13.68 -9.35 -5.79
N SER A 10 13.52 -8.03 -5.64
CA SER A 10 14.38 -7.23 -4.76
C SER A 10 13.97 -7.30 -3.28
N GLN A 11 12.80 -7.87 -2.97
CA GLN A 11 12.24 -7.93 -1.61
C GLN A 11 11.79 -9.33 -1.20
N THR A 12 11.89 -10.30 -2.11
CA THR A 12 11.43 -11.67 -1.93
C THR A 12 12.47 -12.66 -2.45
N CYS A 13 12.32 -13.94 -2.11
CA CYS A 13 13.12 -15.02 -2.68
C CYS A 13 12.64 -15.46 -4.08
N VAL A 14 11.54 -14.90 -4.58
CA VAL A 14 11.02 -15.21 -5.92
C VAL A 14 11.87 -14.50 -6.96
N THR A 15 12.25 -15.22 -8.02
CA THR A 15 13.03 -14.67 -9.14
C THR A 15 12.32 -14.93 -10.46
N PHE A 16 12.61 -14.09 -11.45
CA PHE A 16 12.02 -14.19 -12.79
C PHE A 16 13.12 -14.36 -13.82
N GLN A 17 13.01 -15.40 -14.63
CA GLN A 17 13.94 -15.71 -15.71
C GLN A 17 13.17 -15.82 -17.02
N GLU A 18 13.62 -15.11 -18.05
CA GLU A 18 13.08 -15.27 -19.41
C GLU A 18 13.49 -16.65 -19.95
N SER A 19 12.52 -17.44 -20.39
CA SER A 19 12.76 -18.75 -20.99
C SER A 19 11.71 -19.07 -22.04
N SER A 20 12.15 -19.37 -23.26
CA SER A 20 11.30 -19.83 -24.36
C SER A 20 11.05 -21.34 -24.33
N THR A 21 11.81 -22.08 -23.52
CA THR A 21 11.80 -23.56 -23.49
C THR A 21 11.30 -24.14 -22.18
N ALA A 22 11.13 -23.33 -21.13
CA ALA A 22 10.54 -23.80 -19.87
C ALA A 22 9.14 -24.36 -20.10
N THR A 23 8.91 -25.60 -19.66
CA THR A 23 7.63 -26.31 -19.84
C THR A 23 6.45 -25.54 -19.25
N ASN A 24 6.62 -25.06 -18.01
CA ASN A 24 5.66 -24.19 -17.34
C ASN A 24 6.22 -22.77 -17.36
N ARG A 25 5.53 -21.83 -18.01
CA ARG A 25 6.01 -20.45 -18.16
C ARG A 25 4.86 -19.47 -18.32
N LEU A 26 5.12 -18.23 -17.93
CA LEU A 26 4.25 -17.10 -18.25
C LEU A 26 4.50 -16.61 -19.68
N LYS A 27 3.43 -16.37 -20.43
CA LYS A 27 3.46 -15.65 -21.69
C LYS A 27 2.71 -14.35 -21.57
N PHE A 28 3.45 -13.25 -21.61
CA PHE A 28 2.86 -11.91 -21.58
C PHE A 28 2.23 -11.61 -22.95
N THR A 29 0.94 -11.33 -22.96
CA THR A 29 0.17 -11.04 -24.18
C THR A 29 -0.43 -9.64 -24.10
N ASN A 30 -0.32 -8.88 -25.20
CA ASN A 30 -0.99 -7.59 -25.36
C ASN A 30 -2.36 -7.79 -26.03
N ASP A 31 -3.24 -8.54 -25.36
CA ASP A 31 -4.58 -8.84 -25.84
C ASP A 31 -5.56 -8.66 -24.67
N GLY A 32 -6.58 -7.81 -24.83
CA GLY A 32 -7.59 -7.55 -23.80
C GLY A 32 -7.14 -6.67 -22.61
N GLY A 33 -7.80 -6.86 -21.46
CA GLY A 33 -7.57 -6.09 -20.23
C GLY A 33 -6.34 -6.56 -19.41
N CYS A 34 -6.37 -6.30 -18.11
CA CYS A 34 -5.35 -6.78 -17.16
C CYS A 34 -5.91 -8.00 -16.44
N ALA A 35 -5.32 -9.16 -16.66
CA ALA A 35 -5.76 -10.39 -16.01
C ALA A 35 -4.65 -11.45 -15.97
N SER A 36 -4.78 -12.34 -15.00
CA SER A 36 -3.93 -13.52 -14.84
C SER A 36 -4.71 -14.65 -14.19
N TYR A 37 -4.30 -15.89 -14.48
CA TYR A 37 -4.67 -17.02 -13.65
C TYR A 37 -4.04 -16.91 -12.25
N ILE A 38 -4.66 -17.59 -11.29
CA ILE A 38 -4.19 -17.66 -9.90
C ILE A 38 -3.31 -18.90 -9.74
N GLY A 39 -2.00 -18.70 -9.59
CA GLY A 39 -1.01 -19.75 -9.43
C GLY A 39 -0.50 -20.35 -10.74
N MET A 40 0.17 -21.51 -10.64
CA MET A 40 0.69 -22.24 -11.80
C MET A 40 -0.33 -23.25 -12.30
N ASN A 41 -0.92 -22.99 -13.47
CA ASN A 41 -1.87 -23.92 -14.12
C ASN A 41 -1.18 -24.96 -15.02
N GLY A 42 0.14 -24.86 -15.20
CA GLY A 42 0.94 -25.71 -16.09
C GLY A 42 0.97 -25.22 -17.54
N GLY A 43 1.97 -25.68 -18.29
CA GLY A 43 2.18 -25.28 -19.68
C GLY A 43 2.55 -23.79 -19.86
N GLU A 44 2.38 -23.29 -21.08
CA GLU A 44 2.46 -21.87 -21.37
C GLU A 44 1.15 -21.19 -20.95
N GLN A 45 1.16 -20.47 -19.82
CA GLN A 45 -0.02 -19.77 -19.32
C GLN A 45 0.04 -18.28 -19.69
N PRO A 46 -1.03 -17.71 -20.26
CA PRO A 46 -1.07 -16.30 -20.60
C PRO A 46 -1.17 -15.41 -19.35
N LEU A 47 -0.52 -14.25 -19.43
CA LEU A 47 -0.79 -13.09 -18.59
C LEU A 47 -1.19 -11.95 -19.54
N TRP A 48 -2.46 -11.57 -19.48
CA TRP A 48 -3.02 -10.52 -20.31
C TRP A 48 -2.67 -9.16 -19.71
N PHE A 49 -1.91 -8.37 -20.46
CA PHE A 49 -1.43 -7.07 -20.03
C PHE A 49 -1.55 -6.08 -21.18
N GLY A 50 -2.79 -5.67 -21.43
CA GLY A 50 -3.16 -4.77 -22.51
C GLY A 50 -2.75 -3.31 -22.34
N ASP A 51 -3.09 -2.53 -23.36
CA ASP A 51 -3.03 -1.07 -23.32
C ASP A 51 -3.89 -0.53 -22.17
N GLY A 52 -3.30 0.29 -21.30
CA GLY A 52 -3.95 0.82 -20.09
C GLY A 52 -3.59 0.09 -18.79
N CYS A 53 -2.99 -1.11 -18.86
CA CYS A 53 -2.49 -1.83 -17.68
C CYS A 53 -1.15 -1.28 -17.15
N THR A 54 -0.57 -0.29 -17.82
CA THR A 54 0.84 0.11 -17.69
C THR A 54 1.25 0.72 -16.36
N ILE A 55 0.33 0.86 -15.39
CA ILE A 55 0.65 1.27 -14.03
C ILE A 55 1.49 0.19 -13.34
N PHE A 56 2.56 0.60 -12.67
CA PHE A 56 3.48 -0.29 -11.96
C PHE A 56 2.78 -1.27 -11.01
N GLY A 57 1.88 -0.80 -10.15
CA GLY A 57 1.19 -1.70 -9.22
C GLY A 57 0.17 -2.61 -9.87
N THR A 58 -0.34 -2.29 -11.07
CA THR A 58 -1.13 -3.23 -11.87
C THR A 58 -0.26 -4.37 -12.38
N ALA A 59 0.96 -4.09 -12.83
CA ALA A 59 1.91 -5.16 -13.16
C ALA A 59 2.25 -6.03 -11.93
N VAL A 60 2.46 -5.43 -10.75
CA VAL A 60 2.65 -6.18 -9.50
C VAL A 60 1.41 -7.03 -9.18
N HIS A 61 0.20 -6.49 -9.33
CA HIS A 61 -1.06 -7.19 -9.11
C HIS A 61 -1.20 -8.46 -9.97
N GLU A 62 -1.02 -8.33 -11.29
CA GLU A 62 -1.12 -9.49 -12.18
C GLU A 62 -0.03 -10.53 -11.88
N ILE A 63 1.19 -10.10 -11.56
CA ILE A 63 2.25 -11.04 -11.17
C ILE A 63 1.88 -11.73 -9.85
N MET A 64 1.32 -11.03 -8.87
CA MET A 64 0.88 -11.63 -7.60
C MET A 64 -0.20 -12.71 -7.82
N HIS A 65 -1.11 -12.53 -8.78
CA HIS A 65 -2.02 -13.60 -9.19
C HIS A 65 -1.25 -14.83 -9.70
N THR A 66 -0.27 -14.68 -10.58
CA THR A 66 0.55 -15.82 -11.05
C THR A 66 1.27 -16.55 -9.91
N LEU A 67 1.55 -15.85 -8.81
CA LEU A 67 2.16 -16.37 -7.59
C LEU A 67 1.14 -17.02 -6.62
N GLY A 68 -0.12 -17.15 -7.06
CA GLY A 68 -1.18 -17.81 -6.30
C GLY A 68 -1.84 -16.93 -5.23
N ILE A 69 -1.77 -15.60 -5.38
CA ILE A 69 -2.39 -14.66 -4.45
C ILE A 69 -3.76 -14.22 -4.99
N PHE A 70 -4.79 -14.42 -4.19
CA PHE A 70 -6.15 -13.98 -4.48
C PHE A 70 -6.34 -12.50 -4.20
N HIS A 71 -7.44 -11.92 -4.68
CA HIS A 71 -7.83 -10.58 -4.27
C HIS A 71 -8.09 -10.49 -2.76
N THR A 72 -7.75 -9.35 -2.17
CA THR A 72 -7.91 -9.13 -0.72
C THR A 72 -9.38 -9.17 -0.29
N HIS A 73 -10.31 -8.78 -1.18
CA HIS A 73 -11.75 -8.91 -0.91
C HIS A 73 -12.26 -10.36 -1.01
N SER A 74 -11.46 -11.34 -1.41
CA SER A 74 -11.88 -12.74 -1.44
C SER A 74 -11.54 -13.46 -0.14
N ARG A 75 -10.82 -12.83 0.80
CA ARG A 75 -10.51 -13.43 2.11
C ARG A 75 -11.77 -13.91 2.84
N TYR A 76 -11.66 -15.02 3.55
CA TYR A 76 -12.77 -15.59 4.33
C TYR A 76 -13.29 -14.64 5.43
N ASP A 77 -12.42 -13.77 5.96
CA ASP A 77 -12.71 -12.80 7.03
C ASP A 77 -13.06 -11.39 6.51
N ARG A 78 -13.17 -11.19 5.19
CA ARG A 78 -13.37 -9.87 4.59
C ARG A 78 -14.54 -9.09 5.19
N ASP A 79 -15.60 -9.79 5.61
CA ASP A 79 -16.86 -9.17 6.02
C ASP A 79 -16.70 -8.48 7.40
N ASN A 80 -15.56 -8.63 8.06
CA ASN A 80 -15.16 -7.82 9.22
C ASN A 80 -14.68 -6.42 8.82
N PHE A 81 -14.26 -6.24 7.57
CA PHE A 81 -13.61 -5.03 7.05
C PHE A 81 -14.37 -4.37 5.91
N LEU A 82 -15.09 -5.16 5.11
CA LEU A 82 -15.83 -4.70 3.94
C LEU A 82 -17.34 -4.85 4.16
N ILE A 83 -18.09 -4.02 3.44
CA ILE A 83 -19.52 -4.18 3.19
C ILE A 83 -19.65 -4.57 1.72
N VAL A 84 -20.20 -5.75 1.46
CA VAL A 84 -20.46 -6.26 0.11
C VAL A 84 -21.96 -6.39 -0.06
N ASN A 85 -22.54 -5.55 -0.92
CA ASN A 85 -23.96 -5.57 -1.19
C ASN A 85 -24.23 -6.30 -2.50
N LEU A 86 -24.43 -7.62 -2.40
CA LEU A 86 -24.67 -8.49 -3.55
C LEU A 86 -25.96 -8.13 -4.32
N THR A 87 -26.93 -7.46 -3.68
CA THR A 87 -28.19 -7.07 -4.35
C THR A 87 -28.01 -5.94 -5.37
N ALA A 88 -26.93 -5.16 -5.26
CA ALA A 88 -26.58 -4.10 -6.21
C ALA A 88 -25.63 -4.59 -7.32
N VAL A 89 -25.20 -5.85 -7.28
CA VAL A 89 -24.23 -6.42 -8.22
C VAL A 89 -24.98 -7.13 -9.35
N PRO A 90 -24.63 -6.90 -10.62
CA PRO A 90 -25.19 -7.66 -11.74
C PRO A 90 -24.99 -9.17 -11.54
N GLU A 91 -26.02 -9.97 -11.83
CA GLU A 91 -26.01 -11.41 -11.54
C GLU A 91 -24.81 -12.15 -12.15
N ASN A 92 -24.44 -11.80 -13.38
CA ASN A 92 -23.29 -12.36 -14.09
C ASN A 92 -21.93 -11.97 -13.48
N MET A 93 -21.89 -11.01 -12.55
CA MET A 93 -20.69 -10.54 -11.87
C MET A 93 -20.56 -11.07 -10.44
N LEU A 94 -21.61 -11.69 -9.89
CA LEU A 94 -21.62 -12.23 -8.51
C LEU A 94 -20.45 -13.20 -8.21
N PRO A 95 -20.04 -14.11 -9.13
CA PRO A 95 -18.92 -15.01 -8.85
C PRO A 95 -17.60 -14.29 -8.58
N ASN A 96 -17.41 -13.06 -9.09
CA ASN A 96 -16.21 -12.27 -8.82
C ASN A 96 -16.13 -11.75 -7.37
N LEU A 97 -17.19 -11.93 -6.58
CA LEU A 97 -17.26 -11.55 -5.17
C LEU A 97 -17.30 -12.77 -4.24
N ASP A 98 -17.02 -13.96 -4.76
CA ASP A 98 -16.95 -15.17 -3.93
C ASP A 98 -15.86 -15.04 -2.86
N LYS A 99 -16.15 -15.60 -1.68
CA LYS A 99 -15.16 -15.77 -0.63
C LYS A 99 -14.41 -17.06 -0.86
N GLU A 100 -13.11 -16.97 -0.69
CA GLU A 100 -12.26 -18.10 -0.44
C GLU A 100 -12.50 -18.65 0.97
N THR A 101 -12.09 -19.89 1.15
CA THR A 101 -12.11 -20.58 2.44
C THR A 101 -10.85 -20.27 3.25
N SER A 102 -10.84 -20.57 4.54
CA SER A 102 -9.63 -20.49 5.38
C SER A 102 -8.53 -21.49 4.97
N SER A 103 -8.88 -22.53 4.19
CA SER A 103 -7.91 -23.46 3.61
C SER A 103 -7.28 -22.97 2.30
N THR A 104 -7.99 -22.13 1.54
CA THR A 104 -7.51 -21.59 0.25
C THR A 104 -6.86 -20.21 0.41
N THR A 105 -7.35 -19.40 1.34
CA THR A 105 -6.71 -18.13 1.75
C THR A 105 -6.14 -18.24 3.15
N TYR A 106 -4.82 -18.12 3.25
CA TYR A 106 -4.13 -17.93 4.52
C TYR A 106 -3.91 -16.43 4.76
N ASN A 107 -4.41 -15.92 5.88
CA ASN A 107 -4.27 -14.52 6.27
C ASN A 107 -2.89 -14.26 6.88
N ALA A 108 -1.86 -14.28 6.03
CA ALA A 108 -0.47 -14.01 6.42
C ALA A 108 -0.26 -12.62 7.03
N VAL A 109 -1.18 -11.70 6.75
CA VAL A 109 -1.12 -10.29 7.11
C VAL A 109 -2.50 -9.80 7.58
N PRO A 110 -2.57 -8.74 8.40
CA PRO A 110 -3.82 -8.05 8.72
C PRO A 110 -4.55 -7.62 7.44
N PHE A 111 -5.86 -7.34 7.53
CA PHE A 111 -6.58 -6.84 6.37
C PHE A 111 -6.04 -5.47 5.92
N GLU A 112 -5.55 -5.40 4.68
CA GLU A 112 -4.83 -4.24 4.14
C GLU A 112 -5.66 -3.53 3.06
N TYR A 113 -6.28 -2.40 3.41
CA TYR A 113 -7.10 -1.61 2.48
C TYR A 113 -6.29 -0.98 1.34
N GLY A 114 -4.99 -0.74 1.54
CA GLY A 114 -4.09 -0.21 0.52
C GLY A 114 -3.39 -1.27 -0.33
N SER A 115 -3.71 -2.56 -0.14
CA SER A 115 -3.10 -3.65 -0.91
C SER A 115 -3.41 -3.47 -2.40
N THR A 116 -2.41 -3.71 -3.24
CA THR A 116 -2.64 -3.70 -4.70
C THR A 116 -3.63 -4.78 -5.11
N MET A 117 -3.84 -5.82 -4.28
CA MET A 117 -4.78 -6.91 -4.50
C MET A 117 -6.22 -6.59 -4.05
N LEU A 118 -6.49 -5.43 -3.45
CA LEU A 118 -7.84 -5.05 -3.11
C LEU A 118 -8.56 -4.42 -4.32
N TYR A 119 -9.83 -4.76 -4.47
CA TYR A 119 -10.73 -4.12 -5.43
C TYR A 119 -10.98 -2.67 -5.08
N ARG A 120 -11.33 -1.90 -6.12
CA ARG A 120 -11.73 -0.51 -5.98
C ARG A 120 -13.07 -0.42 -5.25
N TYR A 121 -13.32 0.72 -4.64
CA TYR A 121 -14.67 1.09 -4.21
C TYR A 121 -15.65 1.01 -5.40
N ASN A 122 -16.86 0.48 -5.17
CA ASN A 122 -17.92 0.35 -6.20
C ASN A 122 -17.46 -0.33 -7.51
N THR A 123 -16.54 -1.31 -7.45
CA THR A 123 -16.02 -2.00 -8.65
C THR A 123 -17.11 -2.50 -9.60
N PHE A 124 -18.27 -2.93 -9.06
CA PHE A 124 -19.36 -3.51 -9.84
C PHE A 124 -20.56 -2.57 -10.02
N GLY A 125 -20.39 -1.28 -9.73
CA GLY A 125 -21.45 -0.29 -9.78
C GLY A 125 -21.64 0.43 -8.46
N ASP A 126 -22.49 1.45 -8.48
CA ASP A 126 -22.84 2.18 -7.27
C ASP A 126 -23.58 1.27 -6.29
N GLY A 127 -23.19 1.31 -5.02
CA GLY A 127 -23.88 0.50 -4.02
C GLY A 127 -23.28 -0.87 -3.80
N THR A 128 -22.15 -1.28 -4.41
CA THR A 128 -21.71 -2.69 -4.40
C THR A 128 -20.64 -3.06 -3.36
N LEU A 129 -19.62 -2.22 -3.15
CA LEU A 129 -18.43 -2.59 -2.35
C LEU A 129 -17.82 -1.39 -1.62
N PHE A 130 -17.77 -1.45 -0.29
CA PHE A 130 -17.37 -0.33 0.59
C PHE A 130 -16.46 -0.81 1.72
N PRO A 131 -15.57 0.04 2.22
CA PRO A 131 -14.89 -0.22 3.48
C PRO A 131 -15.83 0.09 4.65
N LYS A 132 -15.80 -0.72 5.72
CA LYS A 132 -16.49 -0.36 6.98
C LYS A 132 -15.88 0.89 7.63
N GLN A 133 -14.61 1.16 7.36
CA GLN A 133 -13.96 2.41 7.74
C GLN A 133 -14.02 3.40 6.58
N ALA A 134 -15.01 4.30 6.58
CA ALA A 134 -15.29 5.24 5.49
C ALA A 134 -14.06 6.03 4.98
N LYS A 135 -13.13 6.39 5.87
CA LYS A 135 -11.86 7.06 5.51
C LYS A 135 -11.00 6.31 4.47
N TYR A 136 -11.19 5.00 4.32
CA TYR A 136 -10.48 4.18 3.32
C TYR A 136 -11.16 4.14 1.95
N GLU A 137 -12.28 4.84 1.76
CA GLU A 137 -13.04 4.84 0.51
C GLU A 137 -12.17 5.11 -0.73
N LYS A 138 -11.38 6.19 -0.71
CA LYS A 138 -10.49 6.52 -1.82
C LYS A 138 -9.21 5.69 -1.86
N THR A 139 -8.89 4.97 -0.79
CA THR A 139 -7.72 4.08 -0.73
C THR A 139 -7.97 2.76 -1.45
N MET A 140 -9.20 2.23 -1.41
CA MET A 140 -9.54 0.97 -2.07
C MET A 140 -9.25 1.00 -3.57
N GLY A 141 -8.53 0.01 -4.09
CA GLY A 141 -8.10 -0.06 -5.48
C GLY A 141 -6.80 0.72 -5.78
N LEU A 142 -6.05 1.10 -4.74
CA LEU A 142 -4.70 1.62 -4.88
C LEU A 142 -3.82 0.60 -5.63
N ARG A 143 -3.01 1.08 -6.56
CA ARG A 143 -2.07 0.32 -7.38
C ARG A 143 -0.65 0.77 -7.08
N ARG A 144 -0.34 0.90 -5.79
CA ARG A 144 1.00 0.98 -5.22
C ARG A 144 1.19 -0.29 -4.40
N ALA A 145 2.27 -1.03 -4.62
CA ALA A 145 2.56 -2.24 -3.85
C ALA A 145 2.77 -1.86 -2.38
N SER A 146 1.99 -2.48 -1.49
CA SER A 146 2.08 -2.26 -0.05
C SER A 146 3.20 -3.12 0.55
N PHE A 147 3.66 -2.75 1.75
CA PHE A 147 4.61 -3.57 2.51
C PHE A 147 4.06 -4.99 2.74
N TYR A 148 2.77 -5.10 3.05
CA TYR A 148 2.14 -6.40 3.30
C TYR A 148 1.89 -7.23 2.04
N ASP A 149 1.86 -6.63 0.85
CA ASP A 149 1.86 -7.40 -0.41
C ASP A 149 3.15 -8.23 -0.51
N MET A 150 4.30 -7.66 -0.16
CA MET A 150 5.58 -8.38 -0.18
C MET A 150 5.71 -9.38 0.97
N VAL A 151 5.21 -9.05 2.17
CA VAL A 151 5.11 -10.03 3.28
C VAL A 151 4.25 -11.22 2.89
N THR A 152 3.16 -11.01 2.14
CA THR A 152 2.27 -12.08 1.66
C THR A 152 3.01 -13.01 0.71
N ILE A 153 3.77 -12.48 -0.26
CA ILE A 153 4.61 -13.29 -1.16
C ILE A 153 5.65 -14.08 -0.36
N ASN A 154 6.36 -13.41 0.55
CA ASN A 154 7.40 -14.05 1.37
C ASN A 154 6.85 -15.19 2.24
N SER A 155 5.69 -14.98 2.86
CA SER A 155 5.00 -16.02 3.63
C SER A 155 4.59 -17.19 2.73
N ARG A 156 4.01 -16.92 1.55
CA ARG A 156 3.54 -17.95 0.62
C ARG A 156 4.68 -18.86 0.12
N TYR A 157 5.84 -18.28 -0.15
CA TYR A 157 7.01 -18.98 -0.69
C TYR A 157 8.04 -19.34 0.38
N SER A 158 7.72 -19.17 1.66
CA SER A 158 8.63 -19.45 2.78
C SER A 158 10.00 -18.77 2.63
N CYS A 159 10.01 -17.55 2.12
CA CYS A 159 11.23 -16.80 1.90
C CYS A 159 11.87 -16.43 3.25
N SER A 160 13.16 -16.71 3.39
CA SER A 160 13.89 -16.50 4.64
C SER A 160 15.37 -16.23 4.40
N CYS A 161 16.04 -15.70 5.41
CA CYS A 161 17.49 -15.58 5.47
C CYS A 161 18.08 -16.55 6.51
N PRO A 162 19.35 -16.97 6.35
CA PRO A 162 20.02 -17.79 7.37
C PRO A 162 20.13 -17.09 8.73
N ASN A 163 20.25 -15.76 8.72
CA ASN A 163 20.33 -14.93 9.90
C ASN A 163 19.23 -13.86 9.86
N SER A 164 18.72 -13.48 11.03
CA SER A 164 17.78 -12.37 11.17
C SER A 164 18.48 -11.10 11.67
N LEU A 165 18.26 -9.99 10.99
CA LEU A 165 18.70 -8.66 11.39
C LEU A 165 17.73 -8.06 12.41
N ALA A 166 18.23 -7.21 13.30
CA ALA A 166 17.43 -6.45 14.26
C ALA A 166 16.71 -5.25 13.60
N CYS A 167 15.89 -5.52 12.58
CA CYS A 167 15.12 -4.52 11.85
C CYS A 167 14.21 -3.72 12.78
N LYS A 168 14.10 -2.41 12.54
CA LYS A 168 13.28 -1.48 13.34
C LYS A 168 12.04 -1.03 12.56
N ASN A 169 11.15 -0.33 13.27
CA ASN A 169 9.93 0.26 12.68
C ASN A 169 9.08 -0.74 11.87
N GLY A 170 9.05 -2.01 12.29
CA GLY A 170 8.26 -3.06 11.63
C GLY A 170 8.91 -3.67 10.38
N GLY A 171 10.16 -3.32 10.05
CA GLY A 171 10.89 -3.98 8.97
C GLY A 171 11.22 -5.45 9.27
N TYR A 172 11.55 -6.21 8.22
CA TYR A 172 12.01 -7.60 8.31
C TYR A 172 13.27 -7.80 7.45
N THR A 173 14.07 -8.82 7.77
CA THR A 173 15.30 -9.14 7.01
C THR A 173 14.96 -9.47 5.57
N ASN A 174 15.56 -8.78 4.60
CA ASN A 174 15.22 -8.96 3.20
C ASN A 174 15.73 -10.33 2.68
N PRO A 175 14.85 -11.26 2.28
CA PRO A 175 15.26 -12.57 1.78
C PRO A 175 15.96 -12.52 0.42
N ALA A 176 15.87 -11.42 -0.33
CA ALA A 176 16.67 -11.19 -1.53
C ALA A 176 18.10 -10.70 -1.22
N ASN A 177 18.29 -10.08 -0.05
CA ASN A 177 19.58 -9.56 0.40
C ASN A 177 19.63 -9.56 1.93
N CYS A 178 20.16 -10.64 2.50
CA CYS A 178 20.20 -10.88 3.94
C CYS A 178 21.08 -9.92 4.76
N SER A 179 21.67 -8.92 4.13
CA SER A 179 22.46 -7.86 4.79
C SER A 179 21.69 -6.56 5.00
N GLN A 180 20.41 -6.50 4.62
CA GLN A 180 19.55 -5.34 4.84
C GLN A 180 18.10 -5.74 5.14
N CYS A 181 17.33 -4.81 5.71
CA CYS A 181 15.91 -4.97 5.97
C CYS A 181 15.08 -4.44 4.78
N VAL A 182 13.90 -5.04 4.58
CA VAL A 182 12.80 -4.37 3.86
C VAL A 182 12.10 -3.46 4.86
N CYS A 183 11.94 -2.19 4.50
CA CYS A 183 11.40 -1.17 5.39
C CYS A 183 9.98 -0.79 5.02
N PRO A 184 9.10 -0.58 6.03
CA PRO A 184 7.80 0.01 5.79
C PRO A 184 7.91 1.40 5.18
N GLU A 185 6.89 1.77 4.41
CA GLU A 185 6.83 3.07 3.74
C GLU A 185 7.01 4.22 4.75
N GLY A 186 7.91 5.16 4.44
CA GLY A 186 8.30 6.25 5.35
C GLY A 186 9.54 5.96 6.21
N PHE A 187 10.12 4.76 6.12
CA PHE A 187 11.38 4.39 6.77
C PHE A 187 12.41 3.88 5.77
N GLY A 188 13.69 4.00 6.10
CA GLY A 188 14.80 3.59 5.23
C GLY A 188 16.09 3.26 5.97
N GLY A 189 17.14 3.00 5.18
CA GLY A 189 18.43 2.53 5.68
C GLY A 189 18.45 1.03 5.99
N THR A 190 19.64 0.50 6.26
CA THR A 190 19.88 -0.96 6.39
C THR A 190 19.01 -1.65 7.44
N LEU A 191 18.71 -0.96 8.56
CA LEU A 191 17.91 -1.50 9.66
C LEU A 191 16.55 -0.80 9.83
N CYS A 192 16.11 -0.02 8.84
CA CYS A 192 14.87 0.77 8.89
C CYS A 192 14.83 1.81 10.02
N THR A 193 15.99 2.30 10.45
CA THR A 193 16.13 3.37 11.47
C THR A 193 16.22 4.76 10.86
N GLY A 194 16.50 4.86 9.56
CA GLY A 194 16.59 6.11 8.83
C GLY A 194 15.31 6.45 8.06
N SER A 195 15.43 7.39 7.14
CA SER A 195 14.33 7.81 6.26
C SER A 195 14.55 7.34 4.82
N PRO A 196 13.50 7.23 4.00
CA PRO A 196 13.62 6.90 2.58
C PRO A 196 14.37 8.00 1.79
N ASN A 197 14.77 7.71 0.55
CA ASN A 197 15.24 8.74 -0.38
C ASN A 197 14.11 9.76 -0.69
N ASN A 198 14.45 10.96 -1.17
CA ASN A 198 13.50 12.06 -1.41
C ASN A 198 12.65 12.42 -0.18
N ASN A 199 13.30 12.54 0.98
CA ASN A 199 12.65 12.96 2.22
C ASN A 199 13.01 14.40 2.58
N ILE A 200 12.10 15.07 3.30
CA ILE A 200 12.32 16.35 3.97
C ILE A 200 12.09 16.13 5.47
N GLN A 201 13.09 16.47 6.29
CA GLN A 201 13.00 16.42 7.74
C GLN A 201 12.36 17.71 8.26
N LEU A 202 11.30 17.56 9.05
CA LEU A 202 10.60 18.66 9.71
C LEU A 202 10.70 18.47 11.22
N THR A 203 10.96 19.55 11.96
CA THR A 203 10.95 19.53 13.43
C THR A 203 9.71 20.23 13.95
N ALA A 204 8.87 19.50 14.67
CA ALA A 204 7.66 20.00 15.31
C ALA A 204 7.99 20.82 16.55
N GLU A 205 7.15 21.82 16.82
CA GLU A 205 7.18 22.64 18.04
C GLU A 205 5.87 22.47 18.81
N ASN A 206 5.76 23.04 20.01
CA ASN A 206 4.52 23.04 20.81
C ASN A 206 3.44 23.99 20.25
N TYR A 207 3.68 24.63 19.11
CA TYR A 207 2.73 25.44 18.35
C TYR A 207 2.63 24.96 16.90
N TRP A 208 1.53 25.30 16.22
CA TRP A 208 1.32 24.92 14.82
C TRP A 208 2.35 25.57 13.90
N LYS A 209 3.18 24.75 13.28
CA LYS A 209 4.03 25.14 12.15
C LYS A 209 3.36 24.78 10.84
N GLY A 210 3.45 25.66 9.87
CA GLY A 210 3.00 25.41 8.50
C GLY A 210 4.18 24.99 7.62
N TYR A 211 3.96 24.06 6.71
CA TYR A 211 4.90 23.71 5.64
C TYR A 211 4.13 23.33 4.38
N TRP A 212 4.71 23.59 3.23
CA TRP A 212 4.16 23.15 1.95
C TRP A 212 5.26 22.59 1.07
N ILE A 213 4.90 21.65 0.21
CA ILE A 213 5.79 21.02 -0.75
C ILE A 213 5.07 20.80 -2.08
N SER A 214 5.79 21.02 -3.18
CA SER A 214 5.41 20.54 -4.51
C SER A 214 6.18 19.27 -4.84
N PHE A 215 5.50 18.26 -5.37
CA PHE A 215 6.08 16.95 -5.67
C PHE A 215 5.48 16.37 -6.96
N GLY A 216 6.24 15.54 -7.65
CA GLY A 216 5.86 14.94 -8.93
C GLY A 216 6.85 15.24 -10.05
N TYR A 217 6.37 15.15 -11.27
CA TYR A 217 7.15 15.32 -12.49
C TYR A 217 6.94 16.72 -13.08
N ASN A 218 7.99 17.26 -13.71
CA ASN A 218 7.95 18.58 -14.35
C ASN A 218 7.07 18.59 -15.61
N ASN A 219 6.76 17.43 -16.17
CA ASN A 219 5.92 17.28 -17.36
C ASN A 219 4.58 16.63 -17.00
N LYS A 220 3.50 17.05 -17.68
CA LYS A 220 2.17 16.44 -17.56
C LYS A 220 2.07 15.18 -18.41
N VAL A 221 3.02 14.27 -18.24
CA VAL A 221 3.02 12.96 -18.91
C VAL A 221 2.66 11.91 -17.87
N LEU A 222 1.73 11.03 -18.20
CA LEU A 222 1.34 9.95 -17.32
C LEU A 222 2.47 8.93 -17.26
N THR A 223 3.02 8.72 -16.07
CA THR A 223 4.11 7.77 -15.85
C THR A 223 3.57 6.39 -15.47
N THR A 224 4.39 5.36 -15.67
CA THR A 224 4.09 4.00 -15.22
C THR A 224 4.38 3.83 -13.72
N ASN A 225 5.44 4.48 -13.22
CA ASN A 225 5.84 4.48 -11.82
C ASN A 225 5.37 5.74 -11.10
N TYR A 226 5.21 5.66 -9.78
CA TYR A 226 4.99 6.82 -8.93
C TYR A 226 6.29 7.58 -8.68
N TYR A 227 6.22 8.90 -8.72
CA TYR A 227 7.15 9.76 -8.00
C TYR A 227 6.77 9.72 -6.53
N MET A 228 7.68 9.28 -5.67
CA MET A 228 7.48 9.24 -4.22
C MET A 228 8.29 10.35 -3.55
N ALA A 229 7.68 11.03 -2.58
CA ALA A 229 8.32 11.99 -1.68
C ALA A 229 7.79 11.80 -0.25
N TYR A 230 8.60 12.23 0.72
CA TYR A 230 8.30 11.99 2.14
C TYR A 230 8.54 13.25 2.96
N LEU A 231 7.60 13.59 3.84
CA LEU A 231 7.85 14.51 4.94
C LEU A 231 8.00 13.69 6.22
N ILE A 232 9.10 13.87 6.93
CA ILE A 232 9.38 13.16 8.18
C ILE A 232 9.30 14.18 9.31
N VAL A 233 8.19 14.16 10.04
CA VAL A 233 7.96 15.09 11.15
C VAL A 233 8.53 14.47 12.42
N ASN A 234 9.51 15.15 13.02
CA ASN A 234 10.19 14.75 14.25
C ASN A 234 9.70 15.61 15.41
N ALA A 235 9.57 15.01 16.59
CA ALA A 235 9.32 15.72 17.84
C ALA A 235 10.22 15.18 18.96
N PRO A 236 10.39 15.91 20.08
CA PRO A 236 11.10 15.38 21.24
C PRO A 236 10.57 14.02 21.69
N ALA A 237 11.43 13.25 22.36
CA ALA A 237 11.09 11.90 22.81
C ALA A 237 9.78 11.87 23.62
N ASP A 238 8.98 10.84 23.38
CA ASP A 238 7.67 10.60 23.99
C ASP A 238 6.60 11.70 23.75
N LYS A 239 6.85 12.69 22.88
CA LYS A 239 5.80 13.63 22.46
C LYS A 239 4.94 13.04 21.35
N THR A 240 3.64 13.33 21.42
CA THR A 240 2.68 13.02 20.35
C THR A 240 2.71 14.12 19.31
N ILE A 241 2.87 13.76 18.03
CA ILE A 241 2.78 14.69 16.90
C ILE A 241 1.30 14.81 16.49
N GLU A 242 0.83 16.04 16.32
CA GLU A 242 -0.43 16.32 15.66
C GLU A 242 -0.18 16.91 14.27
N VAL A 243 -0.97 16.47 13.29
CA VAL A 243 -0.87 16.94 11.90
C VAL A 243 -2.25 17.18 11.31
N ARG A 244 -2.34 18.11 10.37
CA ARG A 244 -3.50 18.28 9.49
C ARG A 244 -3.06 18.73 8.10
N VAL A 245 -3.73 18.26 7.06
CA VAL A 245 -3.60 18.82 5.71
C VAL A 245 -4.46 20.08 5.64
N THR A 246 -3.89 21.19 5.17
CA THR A 246 -4.58 22.48 5.09
C THR A 246 -4.94 22.87 3.65
N ASP A 247 -4.19 22.40 2.66
CA ASP A 247 -4.49 22.59 1.23
C ASP A 247 -3.89 21.47 0.38
N MET A 248 -4.52 21.18 -0.76
CA MET A 248 -4.11 20.19 -1.75
C MET A 248 -4.29 20.78 -3.16
N THR A 249 -3.26 21.30 -3.80
CA THR A 249 -3.36 21.90 -5.15
C THR A 249 -3.01 20.87 -6.22
N ASP A 250 -3.74 20.90 -7.34
CA ASP A 250 -3.51 20.03 -8.51
C ASP A 250 -3.58 18.53 -8.20
N PHE A 251 -4.56 18.13 -7.37
CA PHE A 251 -4.88 16.74 -7.10
C PHE A 251 -5.97 16.22 -8.04
N THR A 252 -5.87 14.95 -8.43
CA THR A 252 -6.88 14.27 -9.25
C THR A 252 -7.68 13.36 -8.32
N CYS A 253 -8.92 13.76 -8.05
CA CYS A 253 -9.82 12.95 -7.24
C CYS A 253 -10.31 11.72 -8.03
N ALA A 254 -9.92 10.53 -7.57
CA ALA A 254 -10.40 9.27 -8.11
C ALA A 254 -10.23 8.14 -7.07
N TYR A 255 -11.17 7.19 -7.01
CA TYR A 255 -10.97 6.01 -6.14
C TYR A 255 -9.70 5.25 -6.51
N GLY A 256 -9.01 4.76 -5.48
CA GLY A 256 -7.68 4.16 -5.54
C GLY A 256 -6.55 5.18 -5.47
N CYS A 257 -6.82 6.49 -5.58
CA CYS A 257 -5.81 7.56 -5.53
C CYS A 257 -4.58 7.28 -6.40
N ASN A 258 -4.79 6.70 -7.59
CA ASN A 258 -3.71 6.19 -8.43
C ASN A 258 -2.94 7.28 -9.21
N TYR A 259 -3.45 8.51 -9.24
CA TYR A 259 -2.77 9.64 -9.88
C TYR A 259 -1.87 10.34 -8.87
N ASN A 260 -2.42 10.68 -7.72
CA ASN A 260 -1.72 11.33 -6.62
C ASN A 260 -2.35 10.95 -5.29
N GLY A 261 -1.63 11.19 -4.20
CA GLY A 261 -2.17 10.98 -2.86
C GLY A 261 -1.25 11.43 -1.73
N VAL A 262 -1.87 11.61 -0.57
CA VAL A 262 -1.23 11.94 0.71
C VAL A 262 -1.63 10.88 1.73
N GLU A 263 -0.66 10.17 2.29
CA GLU A 263 -0.86 9.21 3.37
C GLU A 263 -0.12 9.70 4.62
N MET A 264 -0.85 10.07 5.67
CA MET A 264 -0.26 10.41 6.97
C MET A 264 -0.18 9.12 7.80
N LYS A 265 1.03 8.65 8.17
CA LYS A 265 1.25 7.39 8.92
C LYS A 265 0.93 7.53 10.41
N VAL A 266 -0.30 7.95 10.74
CA VAL A 266 -0.72 8.31 12.10
C VAL A 266 -1.18 7.10 12.93
N MET A 267 -1.47 5.96 12.29
CA MET A 267 -1.81 4.71 12.99
C MET A 267 -0.59 4.08 13.68
N GLY A 268 -0.84 3.13 14.60
CA GLY A 268 0.21 2.56 15.45
C GLY A 268 1.13 1.57 14.74
N ASP A 269 0.66 0.96 13.66
CA ASP A 269 1.45 0.03 12.85
C ASP A 269 2.05 0.76 11.64
N PRO A 270 3.39 0.90 11.54
CA PRO A 270 4.05 1.55 10.41
C PRO A 270 3.91 0.79 9.08
N ARG A 271 3.61 -0.52 9.14
CA ARG A 271 3.51 -1.40 7.96
C ARG A 271 2.22 -1.22 7.19
N VAL A 272 1.14 -0.90 7.91
CA VAL A 272 -0.20 -0.73 7.33
C VAL A 272 -0.27 0.52 6.47
N THR A 273 -0.92 0.43 5.31
CA THR A 273 -1.31 1.61 4.55
C THR A 273 -2.39 2.36 5.32
N ASN A 274 -2.05 3.57 5.76
CA ASN A 274 -3.02 4.50 6.33
C ASN A 274 -3.94 5.03 5.21
N PRO A 275 -5.08 5.65 5.55
CA PRO A 275 -5.92 6.29 4.55
C PRO A 275 -5.11 7.20 3.63
N VAL A 276 -5.25 6.96 2.33
CA VAL A 276 -4.65 7.76 1.26
C VAL A 276 -5.70 8.73 0.77
N PHE A 277 -5.37 10.02 0.85
CA PHE A 277 -6.27 11.11 0.47
C PHE A 277 -5.85 11.73 -0.86
N CYS A 278 -6.81 11.92 -1.75
CA CYS A 278 -6.59 12.55 -3.06
C CYS A 278 -7.75 13.46 -3.50
N CYS A 279 -8.81 13.60 -2.69
CA CYS A 279 -9.90 14.53 -2.95
C CYS A 279 -9.98 15.56 -1.81
N LYS A 280 -10.25 16.83 -2.15
CA LYS A 280 -10.38 17.91 -1.15
C LYS A 280 -11.62 17.76 -0.28
N ASP A 281 -12.64 17.15 -0.84
CA ASP A 281 -13.97 16.89 -0.32
C ASP A 281 -14.08 15.54 0.40
N ASP A 282 -13.01 14.74 0.42
CA ASP A 282 -12.96 13.53 1.24
C ASP A 282 -13.21 13.88 2.71
N VAL A 283 -14.10 13.11 3.33
CA VAL A 283 -14.49 13.31 4.74
C VAL A 283 -13.24 13.26 5.63
N GLY A 284 -13.01 14.33 6.37
CA GLY A 284 -11.94 14.39 7.35
C GLY A 284 -10.54 14.61 6.77
N VAL A 285 -10.40 15.08 5.53
CA VAL A 285 -9.07 15.34 4.95
C VAL A 285 -8.54 16.72 5.30
N LEU A 286 -9.26 17.76 4.88
CA LEU A 286 -8.81 19.12 5.14
C LEU A 286 -9.12 19.54 6.58
N ASN A 287 -8.14 20.15 7.21
CA ASN A 287 -8.17 20.75 8.55
C ASN A 287 -8.52 19.82 9.72
N THR A 288 -8.71 18.52 9.46
CA THR A 288 -8.90 17.51 10.49
C THR A 288 -7.57 17.22 11.17
N VAL A 289 -7.55 17.32 12.49
CA VAL A 289 -6.35 17.08 13.29
C VAL A 289 -6.24 15.59 13.58
N TYR A 290 -5.09 15.02 13.20
CA TYR A 290 -4.74 13.64 13.49
C TYR A 290 -3.60 13.60 14.51
N SER A 291 -3.81 12.87 15.61
CA SER A 291 -2.76 12.57 16.58
C SER A 291 -2.03 11.29 16.17
N SER A 292 -0.72 11.41 15.96
CA SER A 292 0.14 10.32 15.53
C SER A 292 0.43 9.34 16.67
N LYS A 293 0.38 8.05 16.35
CA LYS A 293 0.88 6.96 17.20
C LYS A 293 2.34 6.60 16.91
N GLN A 294 3.03 7.46 16.14
CA GLN A 294 4.42 7.33 15.75
C GLN A 294 5.18 8.66 15.94
N ASN A 295 6.43 8.56 16.38
CA ASN A 295 7.39 9.67 16.39
C ASN A 295 8.77 9.07 16.03
N PRO A 296 9.37 9.42 14.87
CA PRO A 296 8.87 10.39 13.89
C PRO A 296 7.57 9.96 13.20
N LEU A 297 6.84 10.92 12.65
CA LEU A 297 5.65 10.73 11.81
C LEU A 297 6.03 10.89 10.33
N PRO A 298 6.02 9.80 9.55
CA PRO A 298 6.11 9.91 8.10
C PRO A 298 4.78 10.36 7.46
N ILE A 299 4.89 11.23 6.46
CA ILE A 299 3.81 11.58 5.53
C ILE A 299 4.32 11.21 4.14
N VAL A 300 3.63 10.26 3.51
CA VAL A 300 3.98 9.71 2.20
C VAL A 300 3.19 10.45 1.13
N LEU A 301 3.89 10.92 0.12
CA LEU A 301 3.33 11.66 -1.01
C LEU A 301 3.67 10.91 -2.29
N HIS A 302 2.69 10.71 -3.16
CA HIS A 302 2.92 10.10 -4.46
C HIS A 302 2.21 10.85 -5.58
N GLN A 303 2.82 10.88 -6.76
CA GLN A 303 2.28 11.52 -7.96
C GLN A 303 2.72 10.74 -9.21
N ARG A 304 1.85 10.66 -10.22
CA ARG A 304 2.04 9.92 -11.47
C ARG A 304 1.76 10.76 -12.73
N TYR A 305 1.20 11.96 -12.56
CA TYR A 305 0.80 12.84 -13.65
C TYR A 305 1.04 14.30 -13.29
N GLY A 306 2.13 14.88 -13.83
CA GLY A 306 2.53 16.25 -13.51
C GLY A 306 3.00 16.38 -12.06
N SER A 307 2.71 17.52 -11.45
CA SER A 307 3.03 17.83 -10.06
C SER A 307 1.79 18.22 -9.27
N SER A 308 1.82 17.95 -7.97
CA SER A 308 0.83 18.42 -7.00
C SER A 308 1.51 19.19 -5.88
N ARG A 309 0.75 20.01 -5.16
CA ARG A 309 1.21 20.70 -3.95
C ARG A 309 0.36 20.31 -2.76
N VAL A 310 0.99 19.98 -1.64
CA VAL A 310 0.30 19.80 -0.36
C VAL A 310 0.80 20.83 0.66
N SER A 311 -0.12 21.39 1.43
CA SER A 311 0.18 22.21 2.60
C SER A 311 -0.28 21.46 3.85
N ILE A 312 0.56 21.47 4.88
CA ILE A 312 0.28 20.84 6.16
C ILE A 312 0.53 21.82 7.31
N ASN A 313 -0.19 21.63 8.40
CA ASN A 313 0.20 22.14 9.70
C ASN A 313 0.56 20.97 10.61
N TYR A 314 1.60 21.14 11.41
CA TYR A 314 2.05 20.13 12.36
C TYR A 314 2.57 20.77 13.66
N ARG A 315 2.46 20.04 14.77
CA ARG A 315 2.98 20.41 16.09
C ARG A 315 3.21 19.15 16.92
N TYR A 316 3.82 19.29 18.08
CA TYR A 316 3.72 18.28 19.13
C TYR A 316 2.84 18.75 20.28
N VAL A 317 2.30 17.81 21.05
CA VAL A 317 1.56 18.03 22.29
C VAL A 317 2.18 17.24 23.43
N ASP A 318 1.90 17.64 24.66
CA ASP A 318 2.48 17.02 25.86
C ASP A 318 1.89 15.65 26.20
N THR A 319 0.82 15.23 25.54
CA THR A 319 0.27 13.88 25.67
C THR A 319 1.35 12.85 25.32
N PRO A 320 1.74 11.97 26.26
CA PRO A 320 2.79 10.98 26.03
C PRO A 320 2.45 10.04 24.88
N LEU A 321 3.38 9.83 23.95
CA LEU A 321 3.19 8.88 22.85
C LEU A 321 2.99 7.47 23.39
N SER A 322 3.68 7.13 24.48
CA SER A 322 3.52 5.88 25.23
C SER A 322 2.09 5.63 25.73
N SER A 323 1.31 6.70 25.98
CA SER A 323 -0.09 6.60 26.38
C SER A 323 -1.04 6.31 25.21
N ASN A 324 -0.61 6.61 23.97
CA ASN A 324 -1.39 6.29 22.78
C ASN A 324 -1.28 4.79 22.49
N ARG A 325 -2.30 4.00 22.87
CA ARG A 325 -2.35 2.58 22.50
C ARG A 325 -2.14 2.43 21.00
N LYS A 326 -1.07 1.73 20.62
CA LYS A 326 -0.85 1.23 19.25
C LYS A 326 -1.85 0.13 18.96
N THR A 327 -3.12 0.49 18.88
CA THR A 327 -4.10 -0.38 18.24
C THR A 327 -3.73 -0.38 16.76
N THR A 328 -3.20 -1.52 16.27
CA THR A 328 -3.38 -1.93 14.88
C THR A 328 -4.85 -1.71 14.54
N ASN A 329 -5.16 -1.32 13.29
CA ASN A 329 -6.53 -1.10 12.82
C ASN A 329 -7.50 -2.03 13.54
N GLY A 330 -8.35 -1.46 14.40
CA GLY A 330 -9.03 -2.21 15.44
C GLY A 330 -9.57 -3.53 14.91
N TYR A 331 -9.30 -4.60 15.66
CA TYR A 331 -9.82 -5.98 15.56
C TYR A 331 -8.83 -7.12 15.32
N ASP A 332 -7.54 -6.89 15.06
CA ASP A 332 -6.60 -8.02 14.92
C ASP A 332 -5.44 -8.01 15.93
N ASN A 333 -5.51 -8.96 16.87
CA ASN A 333 -4.43 -9.35 17.79
C ASN A 333 -3.37 -10.20 17.06
N TYR A 334 -2.69 -9.66 16.04
CA TYR A 334 -1.59 -10.41 15.42
C TYR A 334 -0.30 -10.33 16.24
N GLN A 335 -0.01 -11.42 16.95
CA GLN A 335 1.36 -11.83 17.25
C GLN A 335 2.00 -12.31 15.94
N TYR A 336 3.19 -11.80 15.64
CA TYR A 336 3.94 -12.21 14.46
C TYR A 336 4.83 -13.41 14.84
N TYR A 337 4.72 -14.48 14.06
CA TYR A 337 5.64 -15.60 14.11
C TYR A 337 7.05 -15.18 13.65
N ALA A 338 8.01 -15.58 14.50
CA ALA A 338 9.46 -15.78 14.32
C ALA A 338 10.28 -14.65 13.66
#